data_AF-A0A1G9QEM0-F1
#
_entry.id   AF-A0A1G9QEM0-F1
#
_cell.length_a   1.000
_cell.length_b   1.000
_cell.length_c   1.000
_cell.angle_alpha   90.00
_cell.angle_beta   90.00
_cell.angle_gamma   90.00
#
_symmetry.space_group_name_H-M   'P 1'
#
loop_
_entity.id
_entity.type
_entity.pdbx_description
1 polymer ?
#
loop_
_entity_poly.entity_id
_entity_poly.type
_entity_poly.pdbx_seq_one_letter_code
_entity_poly.pdbx_strand_id
1 'polypeptide(L)'
;PLPMPELTVMPAKEAYAYVLDNAGATLPRRDAVDQRVIQQVRTGQITDYNKEVDPDEFYQFEHRRLAKDSYKQGIITDIRQVGGYPEYKGKPYKDSDGDGMPDKWEKKYKLNPKDASDAVQDLNGDGYTNIETYINGMDPTKKIDWKKPENNTDTLAKNGLME
;
A
#
# COMPACT_ATOMS: atom_id res chain seq x y z
N PRO A 1 21.79 -5.51 25.81
CA PRO A 1 21.22 -6.28 24.67
C PRO A 1 19.72 -6.00 24.56
N LEU A 2 19.25 -5.57 23.39
CA LEU A 2 17.81 -5.48 23.14
C LEU A 2 17.22 -6.90 23.16
N PRO A 3 16.06 -7.13 23.81
CA PRO A 3 15.39 -8.43 23.74
C PRO A 3 15.06 -8.75 22.28
N MET A 4 15.24 -10.01 21.89
CA MET A 4 14.86 -10.46 20.56
C MET A 4 13.35 -10.30 20.40
N PRO A 5 12.85 -9.77 19.28
CA PRO A 5 11.42 -9.72 19.02
C PRO A 5 10.84 -11.14 18.97
N GLU A 6 9.57 -11.30 19.30
CA GLU A 6 8.88 -12.58 19.12
C GLU A 6 8.85 -12.94 17.62
N LEU A 7 9.27 -14.16 17.29
CA LEU A 7 9.29 -14.68 15.93
C LEU A 7 8.25 -15.78 15.79
N THR A 8 7.34 -15.63 14.84
CA THR A 8 6.41 -16.70 14.46
C THR A 8 7.10 -17.65 13.48
N VAL A 9 7.32 -18.90 13.89
CA VAL A 9 7.84 -19.95 13.02
C VAL A 9 6.68 -20.69 12.40
N MET A 10 6.66 -20.81 11.07
CA MET A 10 5.64 -21.55 10.33
C MET A 10 6.27 -22.41 9.23
N PRO A 11 5.63 -23.52 8.82
CA PRO A 11 6.09 -24.34 7.70
C PRO A 11 6.22 -23.54 6.41
N ALA A 12 7.20 -23.87 5.56
CA ALA A 12 7.49 -23.13 4.34
C ALA A 12 6.27 -22.97 3.41
N LYS A 13 5.41 -23.98 3.34
CA LYS A 13 4.18 -23.93 2.52
C LYS A 13 3.15 -22.93 3.07
N GLU A 14 3.04 -22.85 4.39
CA GLU A 14 2.16 -21.90 5.07
C GLU A 14 2.72 -20.48 4.96
N ALA A 15 4.04 -20.31 5.12
CA ALA A 15 4.72 -19.04 4.89
C ALA A 15 4.48 -18.52 3.47
N TYR A 16 4.59 -19.39 2.46
CA TYR A 16 4.35 -19.02 1.08
C TYR A 16 2.92 -18.52 0.86
N ALA A 17 1.91 -19.23 1.36
CA ALA A 17 0.51 -18.79 1.27
C ALA A 17 0.28 -17.47 2.02
N TYR A 18 0.78 -17.37 3.25
CA TYR A 18 0.66 -16.18 4.08
C TYR A 18 1.24 -14.93 3.41
N VAL A 19 2.44 -15.04 2.84
CA VAL A 19 3.07 -13.94 2.10
C VAL A 19 2.23 -13.55 0.89
N LEU A 20 1.72 -14.52 0.12
CA LEU A 20 0.90 -14.21 -1.05
C LEU A 20 -0.47 -13.61 -0.72
N ASP A 21 -0.99 -13.85 0.48
CA ASP A 21 -2.23 -13.25 0.94
C ASP A 21 -1.98 -11.83 1.48
N ASN A 22 -0.85 -11.59 2.15
CA ASN A 22 -0.64 -10.37 2.96
C ASN A 22 0.44 -9.40 2.47
N ALA A 23 1.34 -9.78 1.55
CA ALA A 23 2.42 -8.90 1.09
C ALA A 23 1.91 -7.81 0.12
N GLY A 24 2.53 -6.63 0.12
CA GLY A 24 2.15 -5.53 -0.78
C GLY A 24 1.02 -4.64 -0.23
N ALA A 25 0.53 -3.71 -1.03
CA ALA A 25 -0.54 -2.79 -0.64
C ALA A 25 -1.90 -3.50 -0.75
N THR A 26 -2.29 -4.21 0.32
CA THR A 26 -3.47 -5.10 0.30
C THR A 26 -4.79 -4.41 0.66
N LEU A 27 -4.72 -3.24 1.31
CA LEU A 27 -5.88 -2.47 1.76
C LEU A 27 -6.11 -1.25 0.85
N PRO A 28 -7.36 -0.91 0.49
CA PRO A 28 -8.62 -1.66 0.72
C PRO A 28 -8.75 -2.94 -0.09
N ARG A 29 -8.10 -2.96 -1.24
CA ARG A 29 -7.96 -4.09 -2.15
C ARG A 29 -6.60 -3.90 -2.80
N ARG A 30 -5.91 -5.00 -3.09
CA ARG A 30 -4.71 -4.99 -3.91
C ARG A 30 -4.96 -4.18 -5.19
N ASP A 31 -4.02 -3.32 -5.52
CA ASP A 31 -4.05 -2.62 -6.79
C ASP A 31 -3.82 -3.60 -7.96
N ALA A 32 -3.98 -3.12 -9.20
CA ALA A 32 -3.83 -3.97 -10.37
C ALA A 32 -2.41 -4.57 -10.50
N VAL A 33 -1.39 -3.88 -10.00
CA VAL A 33 0.01 -4.30 -10.09
C VAL A 33 0.29 -5.44 -9.11
N ASP A 34 -0.10 -5.27 -7.85
CA ASP A 34 0.03 -6.30 -6.82
C ASP A 34 -0.80 -7.54 -7.16
N GLN A 35 -2.03 -7.37 -7.66
CA GLN A 35 -2.84 -8.50 -8.14
C GLN A 35 -2.11 -9.29 -9.21
N ARG A 36 -1.56 -8.62 -10.23
CA ARG A 36 -0.78 -9.26 -11.29
C ARG A 36 0.41 -10.03 -10.73
N VAL A 37 1.22 -9.40 -9.89
CA VAL A 37 2.43 -10.04 -9.33
C VAL A 37 2.06 -11.28 -8.52
N ILE A 38 1.02 -11.20 -7.67
CA ILE A 38 0.55 -12.34 -6.88
C ILE A 38 0.04 -13.48 -7.78
N GLN A 39 -0.71 -13.18 -8.83
CA GLN A 39 -1.19 -14.20 -9.78
C GLN A 39 -0.03 -14.89 -10.49
N GLN A 40 0.96 -14.12 -10.94
CA GLN A 40 2.16 -14.65 -11.59
C GLN A 40 2.97 -15.55 -10.65
N VAL A 41 3.13 -15.17 -9.38
CA VAL A 41 3.85 -16.00 -8.40
C VAL A 41 3.06 -17.26 -8.04
N ARG A 42 1.72 -17.18 -7.94
CA ARG A 42 0.85 -18.34 -7.65
C ARG A 42 0.84 -19.37 -8.79
N THR A 43 0.80 -18.89 -10.02
CA THR A 43 0.62 -19.75 -11.21
C THR A 43 1.94 -20.13 -11.86
N GLY A 44 3.00 -19.35 -11.64
CA GLY A 44 4.25 -19.43 -12.39
C GLY A 44 4.11 -19.03 -13.86
N GLN A 45 2.99 -18.38 -14.24
CA GLN A 45 2.67 -18.03 -15.62
C GLN A 45 2.51 -16.53 -15.78
N ILE A 46 2.97 -15.99 -16.91
CA ILE A 46 2.79 -14.59 -17.28
C ILE A 46 1.54 -14.47 -18.16
N THR A 47 0.40 -14.16 -17.55
CA THR A 47 -0.91 -14.12 -18.24
C THR A 47 -1.41 -12.71 -18.53
N ASP A 48 -1.01 -11.73 -17.73
CA ASP A 48 -1.65 -10.40 -17.68
C ASP A 48 -0.90 -9.32 -18.48
N TYR A 49 -0.36 -9.69 -19.64
CA TYR A 49 0.19 -8.73 -20.58
C TYR A 49 -0.87 -8.28 -21.59
N ASN A 50 -0.76 -7.04 -22.05
CA ASN A 50 -1.60 -6.53 -23.13
C ASN A 50 -1.22 -7.24 -24.44
N LYS A 51 -2.20 -7.87 -25.10
CA LYS A 51 -2.00 -8.63 -26.34
C LYS A 51 -2.06 -7.76 -27.59
N GLU A 52 -2.59 -6.55 -27.46
CA GLU A 52 -2.92 -5.65 -28.57
C GLU A 52 -1.89 -4.53 -28.75
N VAL A 53 -0.80 -4.56 -27.97
CA VAL A 53 0.27 -3.56 -28.09
C VAL A 53 1.23 -3.90 -29.22
N ASP A 54 1.55 -2.91 -30.04
CA ASP A 54 2.63 -3.01 -31.02
C ASP A 54 3.99 -2.84 -30.31
N PRO A 55 4.88 -3.86 -30.32
CA PRO A 55 6.19 -3.75 -29.70
C PRO A 55 7.06 -2.63 -30.27
N ASP A 56 6.78 -2.15 -31.49
CA ASP A 56 7.56 -1.11 -32.16
C ASP A 56 7.19 0.32 -31.73
N GLU A 57 6.05 0.51 -31.07
CA GLU A 57 5.61 1.80 -30.52
C GLU A 57 6.32 2.19 -29.21
N PHE A 58 7.08 1.27 -28.63
CA PHE A 58 7.78 1.48 -27.36
C PHE A 58 9.23 1.89 -27.55
N TYR A 59 9.86 2.33 -26.46
CA TYR A 59 11.30 2.60 -26.43
C TYR A 59 12.08 1.36 -26.90
N GLN A 60 12.85 1.52 -27.97
CA GLN A 60 13.68 0.46 -28.54
C GLN A 60 15.11 0.59 -28.01
N PHE A 61 15.55 -0.40 -27.24
CA PHE A 61 16.94 -0.49 -26.83
C PHE A 61 17.83 -0.74 -28.05
N GLU A 62 18.93 0.02 -28.19
CA GLU A 62 19.95 -0.20 -29.23
C GLU A 62 20.57 -1.61 -29.13
N HIS A 63 20.72 -2.11 -27.91
CA HIS A 63 21.27 -3.43 -27.63
C HIS A 63 20.33 -4.22 -26.72
N ARG A 64 20.03 -5.46 -27.11
CA ARG A 64 19.14 -6.34 -26.34
C ARG A 64 19.49 -7.81 -26.46
N ARG A 65 19.28 -8.53 -25.35
CA ARG A 65 19.46 -9.98 -25.27
C ARG A 65 18.20 -10.77 -25.61
N LEU A 66 17.02 -10.20 -25.36
CA LEU A 66 15.71 -10.84 -25.59
C LEU A 66 14.97 -10.18 -26.74
N ALA A 67 13.97 -10.87 -27.30
CA ALA A 67 13.11 -10.42 -28.39
C ALA A 67 12.07 -9.38 -27.93
N LYS A 68 11.42 -8.65 -28.87
CA LYS A 68 10.64 -7.40 -28.59
C LYS A 68 9.42 -7.68 -27.71
N ASP A 69 9.01 -8.93 -27.73
CA ASP A 69 7.97 -9.53 -26.93
C ASP A 69 8.45 -10.11 -25.59
N SER A 70 9.62 -9.69 -25.07
CA SER A 70 10.13 -10.12 -23.76
C SER A 70 9.15 -9.83 -22.61
N TYR A 71 8.22 -8.89 -22.79
CA TYR A 71 7.14 -8.62 -21.84
C TYR A 71 6.20 -9.81 -21.65
N LYS A 72 6.05 -10.69 -22.67
CA LYS A 72 5.33 -11.97 -22.55
C LYS A 72 6.05 -12.98 -21.65
N GLN A 73 7.33 -12.73 -21.35
CA GLN A 73 8.15 -13.51 -20.41
C GLN A 73 8.30 -12.78 -19.06
N GLY A 74 7.56 -11.69 -18.83
CA GLY A 74 7.59 -10.92 -17.58
C GLY A 74 8.62 -9.79 -17.56
N ILE A 75 9.36 -9.56 -18.64
CA ILE A 75 10.33 -8.44 -18.74
C ILE A 75 9.64 -7.24 -19.37
N ILE A 76 9.06 -6.41 -18.51
CA ILE A 76 8.30 -5.21 -18.87
C ILE A 76 9.27 -4.06 -19.18
N THR A 77 9.10 -3.43 -20.34
CA THR A 77 9.88 -2.27 -20.77
C THR A 77 9.04 -1.00 -20.88
N ASP A 78 7.72 -1.14 -20.95
CA ASP A 78 6.76 -0.04 -20.92
C ASP A 78 5.51 -0.49 -20.15
N ILE A 79 4.95 0.40 -19.32
CA ILE A 79 3.79 0.11 -18.47
C ILE A 79 2.55 -0.31 -19.29
N ARG A 80 2.39 0.18 -20.52
CA ARG A 80 1.27 -0.17 -21.42
C ARG A 80 1.25 -1.65 -21.80
N GLN A 81 2.40 -2.32 -21.78
CA GLN A 81 2.52 -3.77 -22.03
C GLN A 81 1.78 -4.61 -20.98
N VAL A 82 1.38 -4.01 -19.86
CA VAL A 82 0.67 -4.66 -18.76
C VAL A 82 -0.54 -3.86 -18.29
N GLY A 83 -1.14 -3.08 -19.21
CA GLY A 83 -2.38 -2.35 -18.98
C GLY A 83 -2.23 -0.87 -18.64
N GLY A 84 -1.01 -0.35 -18.45
CA GLY A 84 -0.78 1.06 -18.16
C GLY A 84 -0.92 1.42 -16.68
N TYR A 85 -0.94 2.73 -16.40
CA TYR A 85 -1.21 3.22 -15.04
C TYR A 85 -2.68 2.99 -14.68
N PRO A 86 -2.99 2.58 -13.43
CA PRO A 86 -4.36 2.44 -12.99
C PRO A 86 -5.08 3.79 -12.99
N GLU A 87 -6.33 3.81 -13.45
CA GLU A 87 -7.22 4.96 -13.29
C GLU A 87 -7.95 4.87 -11.94
N TYR A 88 -7.65 5.81 -11.04
CA TYR A 88 -8.35 5.91 -9.76
C TYR A 88 -9.67 6.65 -9.92
N LYS A 89 -10.78 5.92 -9.77
CA LYS A 89 -12.14 6.49 -9.81
C LYS A 89 -12.63 6.72 -8.38
N GLY A 90 -12.81 7.98 -8.01
CA GLY A 90 -13.30 8.34 -6.68
C GLY A 90 -13.55 9.83 -6.54
N LYS A 91 -14.32 10.21 -5.52
CA LYS A 91 -14.44 11.60 -5.09
C LYS A 91 -13.40 11.81 -3.99
N PRO A 92 -12.36 12.66 -4.19
CA PRO A 92 -11.39 12.91 -3.15
C PRO A 92 -12.08 13.54 -1.93
N TYR A 93 -11.58 13.23 -0.75
CA TYR A 93 -11.98 13.95 0.45
C TYR A 93 -11.56 15.42 0.33
N LYS A 94 -12.32 16.29 0.98
CA LYS A 94 -11.95 17.69 1.08
C LYS A 94 -10.91 17.82 2.20
N ASP A 95 -9.75 18.30 1.83
CA ASP A 95 -8.62 18.66 2.68
C ASP A 95 -8.30 20.12 2.31
N SER A 96 -8.48 21.04 3.26
CA SER A 96 -8.52 22.48 2.99
C SER A 96 -7.17 23.17 3.16
N ASP A 97 -6.25 22.59 3.92
CA ASP A 97 -4.88 23.08 4.12
C ASP A 97 -3.82 22.19 3.43
N GLY A 98 -4.23 21.03 2.92
CA GLY A 98 -3.43 20.20 2.02
C GLY A 98 -2.40 19.35 2.75
N ASP A 99 -2.67 19.00 4.01
CA ASP A 99 -1.74 18.25 4.85
C ASP A 99 -1.91 16.72 4.76
N GLY A 100 -2.92 16.26 4.03
CA GLY A 100 -3.23 14.84 3.84
C GLY A 100 -4.32 14.30 4.78
N MET A 101 -4.86 15.11 5.68
CA MET A 101 -5.99 14.76 6.54
C MET A 101 -7.30 15.39 6.02
N PRO A 102 -8.43 14.66 5.98
CA PRO A 102 -9.71 15.23 5.60
C PRO A 102 -10.29 16.20 6.63
N ASP A 103 -10.90 17.31 6.18
CA ASP A 103 -11.63 18.30 7.01
C ASP A 103 -12.59 17.65 8.02
N LYS A 104 -13.23 16.55 7.60
CA LYS A 104 -14.21 15.82 8.42
C LYS A 104 -13.54 15.07 9.57
N TRP A 105 -12.38 14.47 9.30
CA TRP A 105 -11.63 13.70 10.29
C TRP A 105 -11.04 14.65 11.32
N GLU A 106 -10.44 15.75 10.88
CA GLU A 106 -9.90 16.78 11.76
C GLU A 106 -10.96 17.36 12.71
N LYS A 107 -12.14 17.73 12.17
CA LYS A 107 -13.27 18.22 12.99
C LYS A 107 -13.74 17.20 14.02
N LYS A 108 -13.71 15.91 13.68
CA LYS A 108 -14.09 14.82 14.60
C LYS A 108 -13.15 14.78 15.81
N TYR A 109 -11.86 15.04 15.60
CA TYR A 109 -10.82 15.01 16.64
C TYR A 109 -10.44 16.38 17.19
N LYS A 110 -11.19 17.43 16.83
CA LYS A 110 -10.99 18.83 17.26
C LYS A 110 -9.66 19.44 16.80
N LEU A 111 -9.13 18.94 15.69
CA LEU A 111 -8.04 19.53 14.93
C LEU A 111 -8.58 20.68 14.05
N ASN A 112 -7.70 21.43 13.41
CA ASN A 112 -8.02 22.63 12.66
C ASN A 112 -7.81 22.43 11.15
N PRO A 113 -8.89 22.30 10.35
CA PRO A 113 -8.85 22.12 8.87
C PRO A 113 -8.30 23.28 8.06
N LYS A 114 -7.53 24.17 8.66
CA LYS A 114 -6.92 25.33 8.01
C LYS A 114 -5.49 25.53 8.50
N ASP A 115 -4.94 24.56 9.22
CA ASP A 115 -3.63 24.59 9.85
C ASP A 115 -2.90 23.27 9.64
N ALA A 116 -2.27 23.14 8.48
CA ALA A 116 -1.46 21.99 8.09
C ALA A 116 -0.33 21.62 9.06
N SER A 117 -0.02 22.47 10.05
CA SER A 117 0.98 22.16 11.06
C SER A 117 0.47 21.20 12.13
N ASP A 118 -0.83 20.95 12.22
CA ASP A 118 -1.39 20.02 13.19
C ASP A 118 -1.30 18.55 12.76
N ALA A 119 -1.20 18.24 11.46
CA ALA A 119 -0.88 16.90 10.94
C ALA A 119 0.35 16.28 11.61
N VAL A 120 1.42 17.07 11.78
CA VAL A 120 2.71 16.61 12.33
C VAL A 120 2.78 16.68 13.86
N GLN A 121 1.73 17.18 14.51
CA GLN A 121 1.64 17.19 15.97
C GLN A 121 1.20 15.82 16.50
N ASP A 122 1.54 15.55 17.74
CA ASP A 122 1.09 14.36 18.48
C ASP A 122 0.08 14.82 19.55
N LEU A 123 -1.20 14.54 19.30
CA LEU A 123 -2.30 14.99 20.15
C LEU A 123 -2.28 14.35 21.55
N ASN A 124 -1.76 13.13 21.70
CA ASN A 124 -1.86 12.36 22.94
C ASN A 124 -0.48 12.04 23.59
N GLY A 125 0.61 12.39 22.92
CA GLY A 125 1.98 12.19 23.36
C GLY A 125 2.42 10.72 23.36
N ASP A 126 1.86 9.85 22.53
CA ASP A 126 2.23 8.43 22.42
C ASP A 126 3.35 8.16 21.40
N GLY A 127 3.73 9.16 20.61
CA GLY A 127 4.81 9.11 19.63
C GLY A 127 4.34 8.99 18.18
N TYR A 128 3.03 8.89 17.91
CA TYR A 128 2.46 9.00 16.55
C TYR A 128 1.91 10.39 16.29
N THR A 129 2.20 10.91 15.10
CA THR A 129 1.60 12.16 14.61
C THR A 129 0.15 11.96 14.20
N ASN A 130 -0.63 13.04 14.19
CA ASN A 130 -2.05 13.01 13.82
C ASN A 130 -2.26 12.38 12.43
N ILE A 131 -1.41 12.72 11.45
CA ILE A 131 -1.49 12.13 10.11
C ILE A 131 -1.20 10.63 10.11
N GLU A 132 -0.24 10.15 10.91
CA GLU A 132 0.03 8.71 11.02
C GLU A 132 -1.13 7.99 11.69
N THR A 133 -1.77 8.59 12.70
CA THR A 133 -2.98 8.00 13.29
C THR A 133 -4.14 7.93 12.30
N TYR A 134 -4.30 8.96 11.46
CA TYR A 134 -5.27 8.97 10.36
C TYR A 134 -4.97 7.87 9.34
N ILE A 135 -3.74 7.77 8.83
CA ILE A 135 -3.41 6.76 7.81
C ILE A 135 -3.58 5.33 8.35
N ASN A 136 -3.33 5.12 9.65
CA ASN A 136 -3.38 3.80 10.28
C ASN A 136 -4.73 3.41 10.90
N GLY A 137 -5.80 4.21 10.76
CA GLY A 137 -7.09 3.79 11.34
C GLY A 137 -7.17 3.96 12.86
N MET A 138 -6.30 4.77 13.45
CA MET A 138 -6.15 4.92 14.88
C MET A 138 -6.93 6.11 15.44
N ASP A 139 -7.11 6.12 16.76
CA ASP A 139 -7.77 7.21 17.48
C ASP A 139 -6.71 8.14 18.07
N PRO A 140 -6.50 9.37 17.54
CA PRO A 140 -5.48 10.30 18.01
C PRO A 140 -5.70 10.73 19.46
N THR A 141 -6.88 10.49 20.05
CA THR A 141 -7.16 10.84 21.46
C THR A 141 -6.80 9.75 22.45
N LYS A 142 -6.51 8.53 21.98
CA LYS A 142 -6.20 7.38 22.82
C LYS A 142 -4.70 7.12 22.85
N LYS A 143 -4.07 7.46 23.97
CA LYS A 143 -2.66 7.17 24.22
C LYS A 143 -2.42 5.66 24.33
N ILE A 144 -1.57 5.11 23.48
CA ILE A 144 -1.17 3.70 23.50
C ILE A 144 0.28 3.56 23.99
N ASP A 145 0.55 2.51 24.78
CA ASP A 145 1.92 2.18 25.19
C ASP A 145 2.55 1.19 24.21
N TRP A 146 3.29 1.70 23.23
CA TRP A 146 3.93 0.90 22.18
C TRP A 146 5.10 0.04 22.66
N LYS A 147 5.53 0.20 23.91
CA LYS A 147 6.53 -0.69 24.51
C LYS A 147 5.95 -2.06 24.86
N LYS A 148 4.61 -2.17 24.90
CA LYS A 148 3.88 -3.41 25.13
C LYS A 148 3.59 -4.09 23.80
N PRO A 149 4.18 -5.27 23.52
CA PRO A 149 4.00 -5.97 22.25
C PRO A 149 2.54 -6.24 21.90
N GLU A 150 1.66 -6.41 22.90
CA GLU A 150 0.24 -6.71 22.71
C GLU A 150 -0.52 -5.56 22.04
N ASN A 151 0.02 -4.33 22.10
CA ASN A 151 -0.55 -3.15 21.47
C ASN A 151 -0.13 -3.00 20.00
N ASN A 152 0.92 -3.72 19.56
CA ASN A 152 1.42 -3.66 18.18
C ASN A 152 0.56 -4.54 17.26
N THR A 153 -0.66 -4.09 16.98
CA THR A 153 -1.61 -4.79 16.11
C THR A 153 -2.04 -3.90 14.95
N ASP A 154 -2.22 -4.50 13.77
CA ASP A 154 -2.82 -3.84 12.62
C ASP A 154 -4.27 -3.44 12.92
N THR A 155 -4.50 -2.13 13.04
CA THR A 155 -5.80 -1.51 13.29
C THR A 155 -6.66 -1.40 12.03
N LEU A 156 -6.05 -1.32 10.85
CA LEU A 156 -6.75 -1.20 9.57
C LEU A 156 -7.44 -2.52 9.20
N ALA A 157 -6.81 -3.65 9.53
CA ALA A 157 -7.42 -4.97 9.33
C ALA A 157 -8.69 -5.19 10.20
N LYS A 158 -8.76 -4.57 11.39
CA LYS A 158 -9.86 -4.75 12.36
C LYS A 158 -11.03 -3.79 12.16
N ASN A 159 -10.75 -2.52 11.89
CA ASN A 159 -11.77 -1.47 11.91
C ASN A 159 -12.60 -1.40 10.63
N GLY A 160 -12.26 -2.20 9.62
CA GLY A 160 -12.68 -1.89 8.25
C GLY A 160 -12.02 -0.59 7.80
N LEU A 161 -12.16 -0.31 6.52
CA LEU A 161 -11.46 0.80 5.87
C LEU A 161 -11.90 2.13 6.45
N MET A 162 -10.99 3.11 6.44
CA MET A 162 -11.41 4.51 6.51
C MET A 162 -12.30 4.78 5.28
N GLU A 163 -13.62 4.84 5.51
CA GLU A 163 -14.65 5.20 4.52
C GLU A 163 -14.61 6.68 4.11
#